data_AF-A0AAD9VVA8-F1
#
_entry.id   AF-A0AAD9VVA8-F1
#
_cell.length_a   1.000
_cell.length_b   1.000
_cell.length_c   1.000
_cell.angle_alpha   90.00
_cell.angle_beta   90.00
_cell.angle_gamma   90.00
#
_symmetry.space_group_name_H-M   'P 1'
#
loop_
_entity.id
_entity.type
_entity.pdbx_description
1 polymer ?
#
loop_
_entity_poly.entity_id
_entity_poly.type
_entity_poly.pdbx_seq_one_letter_code
_entity_poly.pdbx_strand_id
1 'polypeptide(L)'
;MTENKQNYPSCIKIPSSKQDYKNVQYQTKESLPLEVHQKRILHANNALLSLANQIFGEEKWSHSVTSQTLDFVDSVWNSYAVGCCTFVKIQLCSGIFHEDIGYSTKEGSVKGEVIHCARLASYNDALTKALLSFGGKIKTEVEKLSKRFSESLAINKSKVPSPVSHDTNETKEKKVPTVMVNVSSPTPQILQATTDNIPPNNITCTKDQVTLKPNICTDQGETSDKKLSTEELLRLERKRKQMEKQLEYKKLMKEKELKKNNNE
;
A
#
# COMPACT_ATOMS: atom_id res chain seq x y z
N MET A 1 47.64 -50.16 -7.81
CA MET A 1 46.28 -49.84 -7.32
C MET A 1 45.90 -48.50 -7.90
N THR A 2 44.69 -48.38 -8.46
CA THR A 2 44.22 -47.20 -9.19
C THR A 2 43.37 -46.32 -8.28
N GLU A 3 43.82 -45.09 -8.00
CA GLU A 3 42.92 -44.05 -7.44
C GLU A 3 42.33 -43.20 -8.55
N ASN A 4 41.00 -43.12 -8.53
CA ASN A 4 40.18 -42.66 -9.64
C ASN A 4 39.89 -41.15 -9.51
N LYS A 5 40.58 -40.31 -10.27
CA LYS A 5 40.30 -38.86 -10.31
C LYS A 5 39.07 -38.57 -11.17
N GLN A 6 37.88 -38.62 -10.56
CA GLN A 6 36.66 -38.09 -11.18
C GLN A 6 36.72 -36.56 -11.27
N ASN A 7 37.13 -36.09 -12.44
CA ASN A 7 37.20 -34.68 -12.82
C ASN A 7 35.81 -34.19 -13.26
N TYR A 8 35.11 -33.44 -12.41
CA TYR A 8 33.83 -32.81 -12.77
C TYR A 8 34.08 -31.48 -13.50
N PRO A 9 33.56 -31.29 -14.73
CA PRO A 9 33.71 -30.03 -15.45
C PRO A 9 32.80 -28.96 -14.85
N SER A 10 33.30 -28.19 -13.89
CA SER A 10 32.66 -26.94 -13.48
C SER A 10 32.78 -25.91 -14.61
N CYS A 11 31.66 -25.63 -15.30
CA CYS A 11 31.61 -24.67 -16.40
C CYS A 11 31.75 -23.20 -15.95
N ILE A 12 32.04 -22.94 -14.66
CA ILE A 12 32.20 -21.60 -14.09
C ILE A 12 33.69 -21.36 -13.81
N LYS A 13 34.36 -20.64 -14.72
CA LYS A 13 35.66 -20.02 -14.44
C LYS A 13 35.46 -18.91 -13.42
N ILE A 14 35.73 -19.19 -12.14
CA ILE A 14 35.87 -18.15 -11.12
C ILE A 14 37.24 -17.47 -11.36
N PRO A 15 37.29 -16.15 -11.65
CA PRO A 15 38.57 -15.47 -11.86
C PRO A 15 39.36 -15.40 -10.54
N SER A 16 40.63 -15.79 -10.58
CA SER A 16 41.54 -15.67 -9.43
C SER A 16 42.08 -14.25 -9.30
N SER A 17 41.21 -13.31 -8.90
CA SER A 17 41.62 -11.99 -8.44
C SER A 17 40.88 -11.63 -7.15
N LYS A 18 41.60 -11.03 -6.20
CA LYS A 18 40.99 -10.43 -5.01
C LYS A 18 40.24 -9.18 -5.46
N GLN A 19 38.96 -9.32 -5.78
CA GLN A 19 38.08 -8.18 -6.00
C GLN A 19 37.73 -7.60 -4.62
N ASP A 20 38.20 -6.38 -4.37
CA ASP A 20 37.75 -5.59 -3.21
C ASP A 20 36.25 -5.34 -3.33
N TYR A 21 35.46 -5.98 -2.46
CA TYR A 21 34.04 -5.69 -2.29
C TYR A 21 33.85 -4.35 -1.56
N LYS A 22 34.21 -3.25 -2.23
CA LYS A 22 33.96 -1.88 -1.79
C LYS A 22 33.20 -1.12 -2.87
N ASN A 23 32.09 -0.51 -2.46
CA ASN A 23 31.26 0.41 -3.24
C ASN A 23 30.47 -0.19 -4.43
N VAL A 24 29.49 -1.07 -4.13
CA VAL A 24 28.16 -0.82 -4.71
C VAL A 24 27.47 0.17 -3.77
N GLN A 25 27.79 1.44 -3.97
CA GLN A 25 27.21 2.53 -3.21
C GLN A 25 25.78 2.75 -3.74
N TYR A 26 24.80 2.04 -3.16
CA TYR A 26 23.40 2.44 -3.28
C TYR A 26 23.33 3.87 -2.79
N GLN A 27 23.20 4.81 -3.74
CA GLN A 27 23.07 6.21 -3.41
C GLN A 27 21.76 6.37 -2.63
N THR A 28 21.87 6.50 -1.31
CA THR A 28 20.84 7.07 -0.45
C THR A 28 20.67 8.55 -0.80
N LYS A 29 20.15 8.79 -2.01
CA LYS A 29 19.40 10.00 -2.36
C LYS A 29 18.31 10.07 -1.32
N GLU A 30 18.44 11.02 -0.40
CA GLU A 30 17.58 11.29 0.75
C GLU A 30 16.12 10.90 0.47
N SER A 31 15.79 9.65 0.78
CA SER A 31 14.59 9.01 0.28
C SER A 31 13.47 9.41 1.20
N LEU A 32 12.50 10.17 0.67
CA LEU A 32 11.39 10.66 1.48
C LEU A 32 10.76 9.51 2.29
N PRO A 33 10.36 9.74 3.56
CA PRO A 33 9.85 8.68 4.41
C PRO A 33 8.76 7.88 3.71
N LEU A 34 8.74 6.57 3.92
CA LEU A 34 7.92 5.66 3.14
C LEU A 34 6.41 5.97 3.29
N GLU A 35 6.01 6.50 4.43
CA GLU A 35 4.68 7.07 4.69
C GLU A 35 4.31 8.20 3.70
N VAL A 36 5.25 9.09 3.36
CA VAL A 36 5.04 10.17 2.38
C VAL A 36 4.91 9.59 0.97
N HIS A 37 5.63 8.51 0.66
CA HIS A 37 5.43 7.78 -0.59
C HIS A 37 4.03 7.15 -0.65
N GLN A 38 3.59 6.46 0.41
CA GLN A 38 2.25 5.87 0.48
C GLN A 38 1.14 6.94 0.32
N LYS A 39 1.25 8.07 1.03
CA LYS A 39 0.33 9.23 0.91
C LYS A 39 0.27 9.78 -0.51
N ARG A 40 1.40 9.89 -1.20
CA ARG A 40 1.47 10.34 -2.61
C ARG A 40 0.85 9.33 -3.58
N ILE A 41 1.12 8.04 -3.41
CA ILE A 41 0.55 6.97 -4.24
C ILE A 41 -0.98 6.94 -4.09
N LEU A 42 -1.49 7.08 -2.86
CA LEU A 42 -2.93 7.16 -2.60
C LEU A 42 -3.57 8.39 -3.25
N HIS A 43 -2.95 9.57 -3.12
CA HIS A 43 -3.42 10.79 -3.76
C HIS A 43 -3.43 10.68 -5.30
N ALA A 44 -2.37 10.13 -5.89
CA ALA A 44 -2.30 9.88 -7.33
C ALA A 44 -3.36 8.87 -7.80
N ASN A 45 -3.56 7.78 -7.06
CA ASN A 45 -4.63 6.81 -7.33
C ASN A 45 -6.01 7.47 -7.34
N ASN A 46 -6.34 8.24 -6.31
CA ASN A 46 -7.64 8.88 -6.20
C ASN A 46 -7.87 9.88 -7.36
N ALA A 47 -6.82 10.58 -7.79
CA ALA A 47 -6.89 11.45 -8.97
C ALA A 47 -7.10 10.67 -10.29
N LEU A 48 -6.50 9.50 -10.45
CA LEU A 48 -6.73 8.61 -11.59
C LEU A 48 -8.17 8.06 -11.62
N LEU A 49 -8.68 7.61 -10.47
CA LEU A 49 -10.06 7.12 -10.34
C LEU A 49 -11.09 8.21 -10.66
N SER A 50 -10.94 9.40 -10.09
CA SER A 50 -11.80 10.55 -10.40
C SER A 50 -11.72 10.97 -11.86
N LEU A 51 -10.53 10.92 -12.47
CA LEU A 51 -10.35 11.22 -13.90
C LEU A 51 -11.05 10.20 -14.80
N ALA A 52 -10.96 8.91 -14.47
CA ALA A 52 -11.64 7.85 -15.19
C ALA A 52 -13.18 7.99 -15.07
N ASN A 53 -13.70 8.29 -13.88
CA ASN A 53 -15.12 8.66 -13.70
C ASN A 53 -15.52 9.85 -14.57
N GLN A 54 -14.71 10.90 -14.64
CA GLN A 54 -15.00 12.10 -15.45
C GLN A 54 -14.98 11.84 -16.97
N ILE A 55 -14.24 10.84 -17.45
CA ILE A 55 -14.05 10.59 -18.89
C ILE A 55 -14.90 9.43 -19.41
N PHE A 56 -14.97 8.31 -18.69
CA PHE A 56 -15.82 7.18 -19.06
C PHE A 56 -17.26 7.33 -18.55
N GLY A 57 -17.46 8.14 -17.51
CA GLY A 57 -18.71 8.25 -16.75
C GLY A 57 -18.73 7.29 -15.57
N GLU A 58 -19.33 7.72 -14.47
CA GLU A 58 -19.59 6.87 -13.30
C GLU A 58 -20.42 5.64 -13.70
N GLU A 59 -20.17 4.50 -13.03
CA GLU A 59 -20.77 3.18 -13.29
C GLU A 59 -20.56 2.58 -14.70
N LYS A 60 -20.02 3.33 -15.67
CA LYS A 60 -19.78 2.88 -17.05
C LYS A 60 -18.43 2.17 -17.25
N TRP A 61 -17.66 2.03 -16.18
CA TRP A 61 -16.38 1.33 -16.19
C TRP A 61 -16.15 0.63 -14.85
N SER A 62 -15.24 -0.33 -14.86
CA SER A 62 -14.77 -1.06 -13.68
C SER A 62 -13.27 -1.35 -13.82
N HIS A 63 -12.61 -1.60 -12.69
CA HIS A 63 -11.25 -2.11 -12.67
C HIS A 63 -11.13 -3.25 -11.66
N SER A 64 -10.16 -4.14 -11.88
CA SER A 64 -9.88 -5.29 -11.02
C SER A 64 -8.39 -5.60 -11.00
N VAL A 65 -7.89 -6.03 -9.85
CA VAL A 65 -6.55 -6.62 -9.73
C VAL A 65 -6.66 -8.09 -10.08
N THR A 66 -6.10 -8.50 -11.21
CA THR A 66 -6.16 -9.88 -11.71
C THR A 66 -5.07 -10.75 -11.11
N SER A 67 -3.89 -10.16 -10.83
CA SER A 67 -2.80 -10.79 -10.10
C SER A 67 -1.95 -9.75 -9.36
N GLN A 68 -1.39 -10.13 -8.19
CA GLN A 68 -0.39 -9.32 -7.49
C GLN A 68 0.60 -10.22 -6.74
N THR A 69 1.85 -10.22 -7.19
CA THR A 69 2.94 -11.05 -6.66
C THR A 69 4.05 -10.20 -6.03
N LEU A 70 4.68 -10.74 -4.99
CA LEU A 70 5.97 -10.23 -4.53
C LEU A 70 7.04 -11.10 -5.18
N ASP A 71 7.80 -10.50 -6.10
CA ASP A 71 8.77 -11.23 -6.92
C ASP A 71 10.07 -11.47 -6.13
N PHE A 72 10.41 -10.56 -5.21
CA PHE A 72 11.45 -10.74 -4.19
C PHE A 72 11.14 -9.95 -2.91
N VAL A 73 11.66 -10.44 -1.77
CA VAL A 73 11.59 -9.78 -0.46
C VAL A 73 12.92 -10.06 0.26
N ASP A 74 13.92 -9.24 -0.05
CA ASP A 74 15.28 -9.41 0.46
C ASP A 74 15.51 -8.58 1.72
N SER A 75 16.50 -8.98 2.52
CA SER A 75 16.92 -8.27 3.72
C SER A 75 18.43 -8.10 3.71
N VAL A 76 18.88 -6.85 3.73
CA VAL A 76 20.29 -6.46 3.71
C VAL A 76 20.51 -5.46 4.84
N TRP A 77 21.25 -5.87 5.88
CA TRP A 77 21.79 -4.97 6.91
C TRP A 77 20.71 -4.11 7.58
N ASN A 78 19.64 -4.75 8.07
CA ASN A 78 18.43 -4.11 8.65
C ASN A 78 17.61 -3.21 7.70
N SER A 79 17.89 -3.24 6.39
CA SER A 79 16.99 -2.76 5.34
C SER A 79 16.30 -3.93 4.65
N TYR A 80 15.11 -3.70 4.12
CA TYR A 80 14.37 -4.62 3.27
C TYR A 80 14.25 -4.03 1.88
N ALA A 81 14.45 -4.85 0.84
CA ALA A 81 14.18 -4.52 -0.55
C ALA A 81 13.06 -5.43 -1.07
N VAL A 82 12.03 -4.86 -1.69
CA VAL A 82 10.84 -5.60 -2.14
C VAL A 82 10.51 -5.23 -3.57
N GLY A 83 10.44 -6.24 -4.44
CA GLY A 83 9.86 -6.17 -5.77
C GLY A 83 8.41 -6.64 -5.75
N CYS A 84 7.50 -5.90 -6.37
CA CYS A 84 6.10 -6.27 -6.50
C CYS A 84 5.62 -6.05 -7.93
N CYS A 85 5.02 -7.09 -8.51
CA CYS A 85 4.32 -7.07 -9.79
C CYS A 85 2.80 -7.05 -9.55
N THR A 86 2.05 -6.26 -10.31
CA THR A 86 0.58 -6.23 -10.29
C THR A 86 0.04 -6.18 -11.71
N PHE A 87 -0.97 -6.98 -11.99
CA PHE A 87 -1.78 -6.89 -13.22
C PHE A 87 -3.13 -6.25 -12.89
N VAL A 88 -3.52 -5.23 -13.66
CA VAL A 88 -4.80 -4.55 -13.51
C VAL A 88 -5.55 -4.56 -14.82
N LYS A 89 -6.77 -5.11 -14.80
CA LYS A 89 -7.71 -5.07 -15.90
C LYS A 89 -8.74 -3.96 -15.67
N ILE A 90 -8.94 -3.11 -16.67
CA ILE A 90 -10.00 -2.11 -16.75
C ILE A 90 -10.98 -2.53 -17.85
N GLN A 91 -12.29 -2.48 -17.57
CA GLN A 91 -13.34 -2.87 -18.51
C GLN A 91 -14.48 -1.85 -18.51
N LEU A 92 -14.87 -1.40 -19.72
CA LEU A 92 -16.01 -0.51 -19.95
C LEU A 92 -17.32 -1.31 -20.04
N CYS A 93 -18.46 -0.63 -19.86
CA CYS A 93 -19.79 -1.21 -20.02
C CYS A 93 -20.08 -1.72 -21.45
N SER A 94 -19.33 -1.26 -22.45
CA SER A 94 -19.34 -1.78 -23.82
C SER A 94 -18.65 -3.13 -23.99
N GLY A 95 -18.01 -3.66 -22.94
CA GLY A 95 -17.21 -4.90 -22.97
C GLY A 95 -15.75 -4.71 -23.41
N ILE A 96 -15.38 -3.54 -23.94
CA ILE A 96 -13.98 -3.21 -24.27
C ILE A 96 -13.16 -3.18 -22.98
N PHE A 97 -12.01 -3.86 -22.99
CA PHE A 97 -11.10 -3.90 -21.85
C PHE A 97 -9.64 -3.75 -22.26
N HIS A 98 -8.83 -3.23 -21.34
CA HIS A 98 -7.38 -3.28 -21.40
C HIS A 98 -6.85 -3.82 -20.07
N GLU A 99 -5.82 -4.66 -20.14
CA GLU A 99 -5.11 -5.19 -18.98
C GLU A 99 -3.62 -4.90 -19.16
N ASP A 100 -2.98 -4.42 -18.09
CA ASP A 100 -1.57 -4.00 -18.14
C ASP A 100 -0.83 -4.35 -16.85
N ILE A 101 0.50 -4.38 -16.95
CA ILE A 101 1.44 -4.78 -15.92
C ILE A 101 2.11 -3.57 -15.27
N GLY A 102 1.95 -3.46 -13.97
CA GLY A 102 2.64 -2.50 -13.12
C GLY A 102 3.70 -3.17 -12.26
N TYR A 103 4.84 -2.50 -12.10
CA TYR A 103 5.93 -3.00 -11.28
C TYR A 103 6.47 -1.92 -10.36
N SER A 104 6.91 -2.31 -9.16
CA SER A 104 7.66 -1.38 -8.32
C SER A 104 8.66 -2.10 -7.42
N THR A 105 9.78 -1.41 -7.19
CA THR A 105 10.74 -1.75 -6.13
C THR A 105 10.62 -0.71 -5.01
N LYS A 106 10.64 -1.16 -3.75
CA LYS A 106 10.71 -0.30 -2.56
C LYS A 106 11.77 -0.80 -1.60
N GLU A 107 12.37 0.13 -0.87
CA GLU A 107 13.38 -0.12 0.15
C GLU A 107 12.99 0.58 1.47
N GLY A 108 13.43 0.05 2.60
CA GLY A 108 13.21 0.65 3.92
C GLY A 108 13.44 -0.31 5.10
N SER A 109 13.52 0.23 6.31
CA SER A 109 13.85 -0.54 7.53
C SER A 109 12.71 -1.41 8.06
N VAL A 110 11.44 -1.09 7.76
CA VAL A 110 10.27 -1.80 8.30
C VAL A 110 9.62 -2.68 7.23
N LYS A 111 9.87 -4.00 7.29
CA LYS A 111 9.41 -5.00 6.30
C LYS A 111 7.95 -4.83 5.86
N GLY A 112 7.03 -4.65 6.82
CA GLY A 112 5.60 -4.53 6.53
C GLY A 112 5.25 -3.30 5.71
N GLU A 113 5.85 -2.15 6.03
CA GLU A 113 5.62 -0.90 5.31
C GLU A 113 6.20 -0.93 3.89
N VAL A 114 7.37 -1.54 3.71
CA VAL A 114 8.03 -1.70 2.40
C VAL A 114 7.17 -2.56 1.48
N ILE A 115 6.68 -3.71 1.98
CA ILE A 115 5.74 -4.57 1.25
C ILE A 115 4.45 -3.82 0.89
N HIS A 116 3.86 -3.09 1.84
CA HIS A 116 2.64 -2.31 1.61
C HIS A 116 2.86 -1.24 0.53
N CYS A 117 3.94 -0.49 0.61
CA CYS A 117 4.26 0.56 -0.36
C CYS A 117 4.55 -0.01 -1.76
N ALA A 118 5.17 -1.19 -1.87
CA ALA A 118 5.43 -1.85 -3.15
C ALA A 118 4.13 -2.37 -3.82
N ARG A 119 3.19 -2.91 -3.02
CA ARG A 119 1.87 -3.30 -3.51
C ARG A 119 1.06 -2.10 -4.02
N LEU A 120 1.01 -1.02 -3.25
CA LEU A 120 0.34 0.22 -3.67
C LEU A 120 0.96 0.84 -4.93
N ALA A 121 2.30 0.90 -5.00
CA ALA A 121 3.00 1.52 -6.13
C ALA A 121 2.85 0.71 -7.42
N SER A 122 3.03 -0.62 -7.38
CA SER A 122 2.85 -1.47 -8.57
C SER A 122 1.41 -1.51 -9.05
N TYR A 123 0.42 -1.48 -8.14
CA TYR A 123 -0.99 -1.32 -8.50
C TYR A 123 -1.27 0.01 -9.23
N ASN A 124 -0.74 1.13 -8.73
CA ASN A 124 -0.94 2.45 -9.35
C ASN A 124 -0.28 2.54 -10.73
N ASP A 125 0.92 1.96 -10.90
CA ASP A 125 1.60 1.84 -12.19
C ASP A 125 0.77 1.02 -13.20
N ALA A 126 0.24 -0.13 -12.79
CA ALA A 126 -0.63 -0.98 -13.61
C ALA A 126 -1.91 -0.25 -14.05
N LEU A 127 -2.61 0.39 -13.10
CA LEU A 127 -3.81 1.17 -13.36
C LEU A 127 -3.53 2.33 -14.34
N THR A 128 -2.40 3.03 -14.16
CA THR A 128 -1.99 4.13 -15.05
C THR A 128 -1.81 3.65 -16.48
N LYS A 129 -1.09 2.54 -16.70
CA LYS A 129 -0.84 1.99 -18.04
C LYS A 129 -2.11 1.44 -18.69
N ALA A 130 -2.95 0.73 -17.93
CA ALA A 130 -4.25 0.26 -18.40
C ALA A 130 -5.17 1.43 -18.82
N LEU A 131 -5.14 2.57 -18.11
CA LEU A 131 -5.87 3.79 -18.51
C LEU A 131 -5.28 4.42 -19.78
N LEU A 132 -3.95 4.50 -19.90
CA LEU A 132 -3.27 5.05 -21.09
C LEU A 132 -3.60 4.26 -22.36
N SER A 133 -3.82 2.95 -22.26
CA SER A 133 -4.13 2.05 -23.39
C SER A 133 -5.45 2.38 -24.09
N PHE A 134 -6.43 3.00 -23.42
CA PHE A 134 -7.66 3.49 -24.07
C PHE A 134 -7.44 4.71 -24.98
N GLY A 135 -6.27 5.35 -24.93
CA GLY A 135 -5.91 6.45 -25.82
C GLY A 135 -6.75 7.73 -25.61
N GLY A 136 -6.89 8.52 -26.68
CA GLY A 136 -7.76 9.69 -26.74
C GLY A 136 -7.65 10.64 -25.53
N LYS A 137 -8.81 11.10 -25.03
CA LYS A 137 -8.90 12.08 -23.93
C LYS A 137 -8.32 11.55 -22.61
N ILE A 138 -8.55 10.28 -22.27
CA ILE A 138 -8.05 9.71 -21.01
C ILE A 138 -6.51 9.68 -21.00
N LYS A 139 -5.89 9.27 -22.11
CA LYS A 139 -4.42 9.32 -22.25
C LYS A 139 -3.86 10.73 -22.00
N THR A 140 -4.39 11.73 -22.70
CA THR A 140 -3.91 13.12 -22.59
C THR A 140 -4.04 13.68 -21.16
N GLU A 141 -5.13 13.37 -20.44
CA GLU A 141 -5.30 13.86 -19.07
C GLU A 141 -4.45 13.07 -18.05
N VAL A 142 -4.24 11.76 -18.24
CA VAL A 142 -3.32 10.96 -17.40
C VAL A 142 -1.87 11.43 -17.56
N GLU A 143 -1.45 11.77 -18.77
CA GLU A 143 -0.11 12.34 -19.05
C GLU A 143 0.07 13.70 -18.37
N LYS A 144 -0.93 14.59 -18.45
CA LYS A 144 -0.94 15.89 -17.73
C LYS A 144 -0.87 15.71 -16.22
N LEU A 145 -1.64 14.77 -15.67
CA LEU A 145 -1.68 14.46 -14.24
C LEU A 145 -0.32 13.95 -13.75
N SER A 146 0.29 13.03 -14.51
CA SER A 146 1.63 12.48 -14.24
C SER A 146 2.72 13.56 -14.27
N LYS A 147 2.64 14.50 -15.22
CA LYS A 147 3.53 15.67 -15.29
C LYS A 147 3.40 16.57 -14.04
N ARG A 148 2.16 16.90 -13.62
CA ARG A 148 1.92 17.70 -12.40
C ARG A 148 2.49 17.05 -11.14
N PHE A 149 2.36 15.73 -10.98
CA PHE A 149 2.97 15.01 -9.86
C PHE A 149 4.51 15.03 -9.93
N SER A 150 5.08 14.96 -11.12
CA SER A 150 6.53 15.07 -11.34
C SER A 150 7.07 16.47 -11.01
N GLU A 151 6.36 17.53 -11.40
CA GLU A 151 6.74 18.93 -11.13
C GLU A 151 6.60 19.28 -9.64
N SER A 152 5.59 18.75 -8.94
CA SER A 152 5.45 18.88 -7.49
C SER A 152 6.66 18.33 -6.71
N LEU A 153 7.33 17.30 -7.25
CA LEU A 153 8.56 16.75 -6.67
C LEU A 153 9.79 17.64 -6.89
N ALA A 154 9.80 18.47 -7.93
CA ALA A 154 10.92 19.36 -8.26
C ALA A 154 10.88 20.66 -7.43
N ILE A 155 9.71 21.28 -7.30
CA ILE A 155 9.55 22.58 -6.60
C ILE A 155 10.01 22.50 -5.13
N ASN A 156 9.81 21.36 -4.48
CA ASN A 156 10.22 21.12 -3.10
C ASN A 156 11.74 20.99 -2.89
N LYS A 157 12.56 20.96 -3.95
CA LYS A 157 14.04 20.92 -3.83
C LYS A 157 14.71 22.30 -3.76
N SER A 158 13.98 23.38 -4.08
CA SER A 158 14.57 24.72 -4.23
C SER A 158 14.32 25.68 -3.06
N LYS A 159 13.91 25.18 -1.89
CA LYS A 159 13.81 25.97 -0.65
C LYS A 159 14.81 25.51 0.41
N VAL A 160 16.09 25.82 0.16
CA VAL A 160 17.09 25.94 1.22
C VAL A 160 17.36 27.44 1.41
N PRO A 161 16.92 28.06 2.52
CA PRO A 161 17.42 29.36 2.91
C PRO A 161 18.88 29.19 3.35
N SER A 162 19.80 29.92 2.74
CA SER A 162 21.15 30.07 3.28
C SER A 162 21.09 30.80 4.64
N PRO A 163 21.97 30.47 5.60
CA PRO A 163 22.02 31.18 6.86
C PRO A 163 22.57 32.60 6.62
N VAL A 164 21.68 33.60 6.64
CA VAL A 164 22.09 35.01 6.63
C VAL A 164 22.45 35.40 8.06
N SER A 165 23.69 35.87 8.22
CA SER A 165 24.27 36.36 9.46
C SER A 165 23.47 37.51 10.06
N HIS A 166 23.47 37.59 11.39
CA HIS A 166 23.00 38.77 12.12
C HIS A 166 23.81 40.00 11.70
N ASP A 167 23.13 41.12 11.45
CA ASP A 167 23.69 42.43 11.77
C ASP A 167 22.57 43.42 12.11
N THR A 168 22.82 44.26 13.11
CA THR A 168 21.93 45.30 13.62
C THR A 168 22.14 46.62 12.88
N ASN A 169 21.07 47.39 12.59
CA ASN A 169 20.95 48.82 12.93
C ASN A 169 19.64 49.49 12.44
N GLU A 170 19.05 50.25 13.38
CA GLU A 170 18.32 51.53 13.29
C GLU A 170 18.45 52.40 12.00
N THR A 171 17.54 53.30 11.57
CA THR A 171 16.17 53.76 11.98
C THR A 171 15.60 54.66 10.87
N LYS A 172 14.25 54.71 10.63
CA LYS A 172 13.40 55.94 10.50
C LYS A 172 12.01 55.74 9.85
N GLU A 173 11.06 56.48 10.41
CA GLU A 173 9.59 56.42 10.31
C GLU A 173 8.94 56.79 8.96
N LYS A 174 7.69 56.32 8.72
CA LYS A 174 6.51 57.23 8.65
C LYS A 174 5.12 56.53 8.66
N LYS A 175 4.35 56.88 9.71
CA LYS A 175 2.87 56.98 9.92
C LYS A 175 1.85 56.00 9.32
N VAL A 176 0.89 55.67 10.19
CA VAL A 176 -0.30 54.78 10.07
C VAL A 176 -1.53 55.54 9.54
N PRO A 177 -2.69 54.88 9.28
CA PRO A 177 -3.70 54.78 10.33
C PRO A 177 -4.31 53.38 10.57
N THR A 178 -4.72 53.17 11.81
CA THR A 178 -5.12 51.90 12.42
C THR A 178 -6.57 51.50 12.10
N VAL A 179 -6.81 50.21 11.86
CA VAL A 179 -8.12 49.57 12.09
C VAL A 179 -7.91 48.44 13.11
N MET A 180 -8.62 48.51 14.24
CA MET A 180 -8.52 47.53 15.31
C MET A 180 -9.55 46.41 15.09
N VAL A 181 -9.10 45.16 15.02
CA VAL A 181 -9.96 43.99 15.25
C VAL A 181 -9.25 43.07 16.24
N ASN A 182 -9.93 42.82 17.35
CA ASN A 182 -9.40 42.10 18.51
C ASN A 182 -9.63 40.60 18.32
N VAL A 183 -8.58 39.77 18.39
CA VAL A 183 -8.71 38.30 18.39
C VAL A 183 -7.91 37.73 19.54
N SER A 184 -8.62 37.45 20.64
CA SER A 184 -8.11 36.71 21.79
C SER A 184 -8.08 35.20 21.49
N SER A 185 -7.00 34.54 21.92
CA SER A 185 -6.84 33.09 21.85
C SER A 185 -7.55 32.38 23.00
N PRO A 186 -8.06 31.15 22.79
CA PRO A 186 -8.39 30.22 23.87
C PRO A 186 -7.43 29.03 23.96
N THR A 187 -6.95 28.78 25.17
CA THR A 187 -6.22 27.58 25.61
C THR A 187 -7.13 26.33 25.54
N PRO A 188 -6.62 25.13 25.20
CA PRO A 188 -7.42 23.91 25.28
C PRO A 188 -7.71 23.50 26.73
N GLN A 189 -8.99 23.33 27.07
CA GLN A 189 -9.43 22.77 28.36
C GLN A 189 -9.85 21.31 28.20
N ILE A 190 -9.46 20.49 29.17
CA ILE A 190 -9.88 19.09 29.33
C ILE A 190 -11.21 19.08 30.08
N LEU A 191 -12.18 18.29 29.62
CA LEU A 191 -13.44 18.05 30.34
C LEU A 191 -13.63 16.55 30.58
N GLN A 192 -13.77 16.19 31.86
CA GLN A 192 -14.15 14.85 32.33
C GLN A 192 -15.67 14.67 32.34
N ALA A 193 -16.12 13.42 32.36
CA ALA A 193 -17.52 13.02 32.30
C ALA A 193 -18.28 13.20 33.63
N THR A 194 -19.59 13.43 33.53
CA THR A 194 -20.60 13.17 34.57
C THR A 194 -21.83 12.51 33.93
N THR A 195 -22.71 11.91 34.75
CA THR A 195 -23.68 10.87 34.36
C THR A 195 -25.14 11.35 34.28
N ASP A 196 -26.05 10.39 34.01
CA ASP A 196 -27.51 10.40 34.23
C ASP A 196 -28.38 10.72 32.98
N ASN A 197 -29.52 10.06 32.68
CA ASN A 197 -30.02 8.71 32.99
C ASN A 197 -31.28 8.39 32.12
N ILE A 198 -31.34 7.20 31.45
CA ILE A 198 -32.58 6.39 31.13
C ILE A 198 -33.58 6.99 30.07
N PRO A 199 -34.44 6.21 29.33
CA PRO A 199 -34.56 4.75 29.10
C PRO A 199 -34.46 4.30 27.60
N PRO A 200 -34.40 2.98 27.32
CA PRO A 200 -34.68 2.40 26.01
C PRO A 200 -36.17 2.01 25.85
N ASN A 201 -36.69 1.97 24.61
CA ASN A 201 -37.95 1.27 24.33
C ASN A 201 -37.97 0.62 22.93
N ASN A 202 -38.74 -0.46 22.80
CA ASN A 202 -38.74 -1.42 21.68
C ASN A 202 -40.13 -1.42 20.97
N ILE A 203 -40.33 -2.30 19.96
CA ILE A 203 -41.62 -2.77 19.37
C ILE A 203 -42.09 -2.09 18.04
N THR A 204 -41.78 -2.80 16.93
CA THR A 204 -42.70 -3.35 15.90
C THR A 204 -43.48 -2.48 14.87
N CYS A 205 -43.11 -2.69 13.59
CA CYS A 205 -43.92 -2.95 12.36
C CYS A 205 -45.34 -2.34 12.15
N THR A 206 -45.53 -1.71 10.98
CA THR A 206 -46.78 -1.72 10.19
C THR A 206 -46.49 -1.91 8.67
N LYS A 207 -47.51 -2.29 7.90
CA LYS A 207 -47.48 -2.64 6.46
C LYS A 207 -48.26 -1.61 5.63
N ASP A 208 -47.95 -1.52 4.33
CA ASP A 208 -48.87 -1.40 3.16
C ASP A 208 -48.02 -1.62 1.88
N GLN A 209 -48.26 -2.62 1.00
CA GLN A 209 -49.25 -2.70 -0.11
C GLN A 209 -49.13 -1.54 -1.15
N VAL A 210 -49.18 -1.69 -2.48
CA VAL A 210 -49.38 -2.82 -3.44
C VAL A 210 -49.00 -2.31 -4.87
N THR A 211 -48.66 -3.05 -5.95
CA THR A 211 -47.96 -4.34 -6.21
C THR A 211 -47.84 -4.53 -7.74
N LEU A 212 -46.65 -4.78 -8.35
CA LEU A 212 -46.52 -5.39 -9.70
C LEU A 212 -45.31 -6.34 -9.80
N LYS A 213 -45.42 -7.38 -10.64
CA LYS A 213 -44.73 -8.67 -10.46
C LYS A 213 -43.37 -8.83 -11.16
N PRO A 214 -42.44 -9.63 -10.59
CA PRO A 214 -41.32 -10.23 -11.33
C PRO A 214 -41.78 -11.47 -12.12
N ASN A 215 -41.10 -11.78 -13.23
CA ASN A 215 -41.32 -13.01 -13.99
C ASN A 215 -40.34 -14.09 -13.51
N ILE A 216 -40.87 -15.21 -13.03
CA ILE A 216 -40.10 -16.38 -12.56
C ILE A 216 -40.25 -17.50 -13.58
N CYS A 217 -39.17 -18.25 -13.83
CA CYS A 217 -39.25 -19.60 -14.34
C CYS A 217 -38.70 -20.56 -13.27
N THR A 218 -39.60 -21.33 -12.65
CA THR A 218 -39.34 -22.57 -11.90
C THR A 218 -38.93 -23.68 -12.90
N ASP A 219 -38.36 -24.83 -12.56
CA ASP A 219 -38.46 -25.70 -11.38
C ASP A 219 -37.23 -26.67 -11.44
N GLN A 220 -36.71 -27.37 -10.42
CA GLN A 220 -37.13 -27.72 -9.05
C GLN A 220 -35.99 -27.47 -8.03
N GLY A 221 -36.08 -28.04 -6.82
CA GLY A 221 -35.01 -28.07 -5.83
C GLY A 221 -34.92 -29.41 -5.10
N GLU A 222 -33.89 -29.58 -4.26
CA GLU A 222 -33.84 -30.65 -3.25
C GLU A 222 -33.02 -30.20 -2.03
N THR A 223 -33.35 -30.76 -0.87
CA THR A 223 -32.77 -30.36 0.43
C THR A 223 -31.47 -31.11 0.73
N SER A 224 -30.43 -30.43 1.22
CA SER A 224 -29.29 -31.12 1.84
C SER A 224 -28.55 -30.24 2.86
N ASP A 225 -28.09 -30.88 3.93
CA ASP A 225 -27.35 -30.27 5.04
C ASP A 225 -26.09 -29.52 4.59
N LYS A 226 -25.68 -28.51 5.37
CA LYS A 226 -24.38 -27.83 5.23
C LYS A 226 -23.21 -28.75 5.60
N LYS A 227 -22.95 -29.76 4.78
CA LYS A 227 -21.73 -30.57 4.83
C LYS A 227 -20.58 -29.68 4.34
N LEU A 228 -19.76 -29.21 5.27
CA LEU A 228 -18.57 -28.42 4.94
C LEU A 228 -17.69 -29.24 3.98
N SER A 229 -17.33 -28.65 2.83
CA SER A 229 -16.56 -29.35 1.78
C SER A 229 -15.32 -30.01 2.39
N THR A 230 -14.98 -31.21 1.90
CA THR A 230 -13.77 -31.94 2.28
C THR A 230 -12.51 -31.09 2.09
N GLU A 231 -12.53 -30.20 1.09
CA GLU A 231 -11.45 -29.24 0.83
C GLU A 231 -11.33 -28.15 1.90
N GLU A 232 -12.44 -27.63 2.41
CA GLU A 232 -12.46 -26.66 3.52
C GLU A 232 -11.99 -27.32 4.82
N LEU A 233 -12.38 -28.56 5.11
CA LEU A 233 -11.84 -29.32 6.25
C LEU A 233 -10.30 -29.48 6.14
N LEU A 234 -9.77 -29.81 4.96
CA LEU A 234 -8.34 -29.88 4.71
C LEU A 234 -7.64 -28.51 4.81
N ARG A 235 -8.34 -27.40 4.50
CA ARG A 235 -7.84 -26.03 4.66
C ARG A 235 -7.76 -25.64 6.14
N LEU A 236 -8.79 -25.96 6.92
CA LEU A 236 -8.85 -25.74 8.37
C LEU A 236 -7.78 -26.55 9.11
N GLU A 237 -7.59 -27.83 8.79
CA GLU A 237 -6.57 -28.67 9.43
C GLU A 237 -5.14 -28.21 9.10
N ARG A 238 -4.87 -27.76 7.87
CA ARG A 238 -3.59 -27.13 7.51
C ARG A 238 -3.33 -25.87 8.35
N LYS A 239 -4.34 -25.02 8.54
CA LYS A 239 -4.27 -23.82 9.39
C LYS A 239 -4.05 -24.17 10.87
N ARG A 240 -4.71 -25.22 11.37
CA ARG A 240 -4.55 -25.73 12.74
C ARG A 240 -3.11 -26.19 13.00
N LYS A 241 -2.56 -27.04 12.12
CA LYS A 241 -1.16 -27.54 12.22
C LYS A 241 -0.13 -26.41 12.15
N GLN A 242 -0.37 -25.37 11.35
CA GLN A 242 0.52 -24.22 11.27
C GLN A 242 0.53 -23.41 12.59
N MET A 243 -0.64 -23.22 13.20
CA MET A 243 -0.78 -22.54 14.49
C MET A 243 -0.17 -23.36 15.64
N GLU A 244 -0.36 -24.67 15.62
CA GLU A 244 0.21 -25.61 16.60
C GLU A 244 1.75 -25.55 16.60
N LYS A 245 2.39 -25.58 15.42
CA LYS A 245 3.85 -25.40 15.29
C LYS A 245 4.34 -24.04 15.78
N GLN A 246 3.58 -22.95 15.58
CA GLN A 246 3.93 -21.63 16.10
C GLN A 246 3.86 -21.59 17.64
N LEU A 247 2.85 -22.23 18.22
CA LEU A 247 2.70 -22.32 19.67
C LEU A 247 3.79 -23.19 20.31
N GLU A 248 4.12 -24.32 19.69
CA GLU A 248 5.22 -25.20 20.10
C GLU A 248 6.57 -24.47 20.06
N TYR A 249 6.88 -23.79 18.96
CA TYR A 249 8.10 -22.98 18.84
C TYR A 249 8.16 -21.89 19.93
N LYS A 250 7.05 -21.18 20.18
CA LYS A 250 6.96 -20.16 21.23
C LYS A 250 7.17 -20.76 22.64
N LYS A 251 6.65 -21.96 22.89
CA LYS A 251 6.85 -22.68 24.16
C LYS A 251 8.31 -23.10 24.33
N LEU A 252 8.93 -23.66 23.28
CA LEU A 252 10.34 -24.08 23.28
C LEU A 252 11.29 -22.89 23.52
N MET A 253 11.01 -21.73 22.92
CA MET A 253 11.79 -20.51 23.16
C MET A 253 11.69 -20.05 24.62
N LYS A 254 10.47 -20.00 25.19
CA LYS A 254 10.28 -19.64 26.60
C LYS A 254 10.94 -20.64 27.57
N GLU A 255 10.93 -21.93 27.23
CA GLU A 255 11.62 -22.97 28.01
C GLU A 255 13.14 -22.84 27.94
N LYS A 256 13.70 -22.46 26.78
CA LYS A 256 15.14 -22.15 26.64
C LYS A 256 15.54 -20.91 27.45
N GLU A 257 14.71 -19.87 27.48
CA GLU A 257 14.94 -18.69 28.33
C GLU A 257 14.92 -19.06 29.83
N LEU A 258 13.93 -19.84 30.28
CA LEU A 258 13.87 -20.34 31.65
C LEU A 258 15.08 -21.21 32.03
N LYS A 259 15.56 -22.09 31.13
CA LYS A 259 16.76 -22.90 31.37
C LYS A 259 18.05 -22.09 31.35
N LYS A 260 18.09 -20.95 30.64
CA LYS A 260 19.22 -20.03 30.68
C LYS A 260 19.27 -19.29 32.04
N ASN A 261 18.13 -18.79 32.50
CA ASN A 261 18.02 -18.01 33.74
C ASN A 261 18.16 -18.85 35.02
N ASN A 262 18.06 -20.18 34.94
CA ASN A 262 18.27 -21.10 36.06
C ASN A 262 19.70 -21.69 36.13
N ASN A 263 20.58 -21.31 35.20
CA ASN A 263 21.98 -21.74 35.11
C ASN A 263 22.98 -20.58 35.29
N GLU A 264 22.48 -19.41 35.74
CA GLU A 264 23.25 -18.27 36.28
C GLU A 264 22.96 -18.16 37.79
#